data_AF-A0A2V8SUL6-F1
#
_entry.id   AF-A0A2V8SUL6-F1
#
_cell.length_a   1.000
_cell.length_b   1.000
_cell.length_c   1.000
_cell.angle_alpha   90.00
_cell.angle_beta   90.00
_cell.angle_gamma   90.00
#
_symmetry.space_group_name_H-M   'P 1'
#
loop_
_entity.id
_entity.type
_entity.pdbx_description
1 polymer ?
#
loop_
_entity_poly.entity_id
_entity_poly.type
_entity_poly.pdbx_seq_one_letter_code
_entity_poly.pdbx_strand_id
1 'polypeptide(L)'
;MRFGFDATSQSVQKAEAMTNLRDFLIANVPELKDADKKGSEGGLNIEGISWDFKRGRWLLGLRSPLTKDGSALVVAIKLRNPAGAFSVDNLQLAEPNAISLKLGGLGIRDIQYDPEANAFLIIAGPPEHHEKAEFALWEWTGSFDQSGSETALRKENDLDSKMKPEGITHVEVGGRKFLFVVGDAGSYIKFDYAE
;
A
#
# COMPACT_ATOMS: atom_id res chain seq x y z
N MET A 1 4.28 2.86 13.60
CA MET A 1 5.21 2.97 14.75
C MET A 1 6.61 3.22 14.21
N ARG A 2 7.50 3.82 15.00
CA ARG A 2 8.94 3.94 14.74
C ARG A 2 9.68 3.35 15.93
N PHE A 3 10.67 2.51 15.71
CA PHE A 3 11.43 1.89 16.80
C PHE A 3 12.84 1.54 16.34
N GLY A 4 13.76 1.43 17.29
CA GLY A 4 15.04 0.76 17.08
C GLY A 4 14.92 -0.73 17.39
N PHE A 5 15.67 -1.57 16.68
CA PHE A 5 15.75 -3.00 16.98
C PHE A 5 17.21 -3.36 17.26
N ASP A 6 17.45 -3.97 18.42
CA ASP A 6 18.76 -4.53 18.77
C ASP A 6 18.78 -6.01 18.41
N ALA A 7 19.54 -6.35 17.37
CA ALA A 7 19.65 -7.71 16.87
C ALA A 7 20.35 -8.67 17.85
N THR A 8 21.21 -8.17 18.75
CA THR A 8 21.94 -9.01 19.71
C THR A 8 21.00 -9.48 20.82
N SER A 9 20.23 -8.56 21.37
CA SER A 9 19.23 -8.87 22.41
C SER A 9 17.88 -9.28 21.86
N GLN A 10 17.69 -9.21 20.53
CA GLN A 10 16.42 -9.42 19.83
C GLN A 10 15.28 -8.56 20.42
N SER A 11 15.59 -7.32 20.80
CA SER A 11 14.66 -6.44 21.52
C SER A 11 14.31 -5.17 20.74
N VAL A 12 13.08 -4.71 20.92
CA VAL A 12 12.60 -3.41 20.42
C VAL A 12 12.94 -2.32 21.44
N GLN A 13 13.48 -1.21 20.95
CA GLN A 13 13.92 -0.07 21.76
C GLN A 13 13.28 1.22 21.24
N LYS A 14 13.01 2.18 22.16
CA LYS A 14 12.54 3.54 21.83
C LYS A 14 11.35 3.54 20.86
N ALA A 15 10.32 2.76 21.18
CA ALA A 15 9.12 2.68 20.37
C ALA A 15 8.31 3.99 20.47
N GLU A 16 8.04 4.60 19.33
CA GLU A 16 7.19 5.76 19.14
C GLU A 16 5.98 5.37 18.28
N ALA A 17 4.81 5.91 18.62
CA ALA A 17 3.58 5.68 17.88
C ALA A 17 2.90 7.02 17.54
N MET A 18 2.41 7.11 16.31
CA MET A 18 1.57 8.21 15.84
C MET A 18 0.13 7.69 15.82
N THR A 19 -0.71 8.14 16.74
CA THR A 19 -2.06 7.61 16.96
C THR A 19 -3.14 8.34 16.17
N ASN A 20 -2.85 9.53 15.66
CA ASN A 20 -3.77 10.43 14.99
C ASN A 20 -3.56 10.53 13.47
N LEU A 21 -2.94 9.50 12.87
CA LEU A 21 -2.75 9.45 11.41
C LEU A 21 -4.09 9.49 10.66
N ARG A 22 -5.11 8.78 11.16
CA ARG A 22 -6.46 8.78 10.56
C ARG A 22 -7.02 10.19 10.42
N ASP A 23 -7.03 10.95 11.53
CA ASP A 23 -7.59 12.30 11.56
C ASP A 23 -6.79 13.25 10.66
N PHE A 24 -5.46 13.11 10.66
CA PHE A 24 -4.59 13.85 9.75
C PHE A 24 -4.97 13.59 8.28
N LEU A 25 -5.17 12.33 7.90
CA LEU A 25 -5.49 11.97 6.52
C LEU A 25 -6.87 12.51 6.11
N ILE A 26 -7.90 12.31 6.93
CA ILE A 26 -9.27 12.79 6.65
C ILE A 26 -9.29 14.34 6.54
N ALA A 27 -8.55 15.03 7.41
CA ALA A 27 -8.52 16.50 7.42
C ALA A 27 -7.74 17.10 6.24
N ASN A 28 -6.71 16.41 5.72
CA ASN A 28 -5.77 16.99 4.76
C ASN A 28 -5.88 16.42 3.35
N VAL A 29 -6.47 15.24 3.15
CA VAL A 29 -6.62 14.60 1.82
C VAL A 29 -8.04 14.85 1.30
N PRO A 30 -8.23 15.69 0.26
CA PRO A 30 -9.57 16.06 -0.22
C PRO A 30 -10.45 14.87 -0.62
N GLU A 31 -9.86 13.81 -1.13
CA GLU A 31 -10.51 12.57 -1.56
C GLU A 31 -11.09 11.76 -0.38
N LEU A 32 -10.67 12.05 0.85
CA LEU A 32 -11.06 11.32 2.06
C LEU A 32 -12.08 12.06 2.94
N LYS A 33 -12.63 13.19 2.49
CA LYS A 33 -13.54 14.03 3.29
C LYS A 33 -14.75 13.29 3.88
N ASP A 34 -15.26 12.28 3.18
CA ASP A 34 -16.44 11.50 3.60
C ASP A 34 -16.08 10.10 4.15
N ALA A 35 -14.79 9.85 4.41
CA ALA A 35 -14.26 8.53 4.80
C ALA A 35 -14.30 8.24 6.31
N ASP A 36 -15.07 9.02 7.08
CA ASP A 36 -15.08 8.97 8.56
C ASP A 36 -15.72 7.69 9.14
N LYS A 37 -16.45 6.94 8.32
CA LYS A 37 -17.03 5.64 8.70
C LYS A 37 -15.95 4.61 9.05
N LYS A 38 -16.35 3.50 9.67
CA LYS A 38 -15.44 2.35 9.87
C LYS A 38 -15.00 1.80 8.52
N GLY A 39 -13.79 1.25 8.44
CA GLY A 39 -13.27 0.61 7.22
C GLY A 39 -14.18 -0.52 6.70
N SER A 40 -14.80 -1.28 7.61
CA SER A 40 -15.79 -2.32 7.27
C SER A 40 -17.11 -1.78 6.70
N GLU A 41 -17.33 -0.48 6.78
CA GLU A 41 -18.52 0.25 6.29
C GLU A 41 -18.15 1.19 5.14
N GLY A 42 -17.01 0.93 4.47
CA GLY A 42 -16.51 1.70 3.34
C GLY A 42 -15.74 2.97 3.70
N GLY A 43 -15.45 3.21 4.99
CA GLY A 43 -14.60 4.32 5.42
C GLY A 43 -13.11 4.07 5.21
N LEU A 44 -12.25 4.97 5.72
CA LEU A 44 -10.80 4.88 5.53
C LEU A 44 -10.25 3.56 6.09
N ASN A 45 -9.68 2.76 5.19
CA ASN A 45 -8.99 1.51 5.48
C ASN A 45 -7.68 1.42 4.67
N ILE A 46 -6.55 1.41 5.38
CA ILE A 46 -5.20 1.35 4.82
C ILE A 46 -4.72 -0.08 5.03
N GLU A 47 -4.41 -0.79 3.94
CA GLU A 47 -3.95 -2.18 4.00
C GLU A 47 -2.55 -2.37 3.40
N GLY A 48 -2.04 -1.39 2.63
CA GLY A 48 -0.68 -1.45 2.08
C GLY A 48 0.19 -0.24 2.48
N ILE A 49 1.51 -0.45 2.58
CA ILE A 49 2.49 0.62 2.72
C ILE A 49 3.79 0.29 1.98
N SER A 50 4.26 1.22 1.14
CA SER A 50 5.54 1.07 0.43
C SER A 50 6.39 2.34 0.51
N TRP A 51 7.71 2.16 0.49
CA TRP A 51 8.66 3.28 0.33
C TRP A 51 8.90 3.58 -1.15
N ASP A 52 8.61 4.81 -1.59
CA ASP A 52 8.99 5.34 -2.90
C ASP A 52 10.31 6.10 -2.75
N PHE A 53 11.43 5.38 -2.86
CA PHE A 53 12.76 5.96 -2.73
C PHE A 53 13.08 6.98 -3.83
N LYS A 54 12.45 6.86 -5.02
CA LYS A 54 12.67 7.79 -6.13
C LYS A 54 12.15 9.19 -5.81
N ARG A 55 11.08 9.27 -5.01
CA ARG A 55 10.45 10.55 -4.61
C ARG A 55 10.57 10.87 -3.12
N GLY A 56 11.19 9.99 -2.33
CA GLY A 56 11.43 10.18 -0.90
C GLY A 56 10.13 10.29 -0.09
N ARG A 57 9.18 9.37 -0.33
CA ARG A 57 7.85 9.40 0.29
C ARG A 57 7.33 7.99 0.58
N TRP A 58 6.43 7.88 1.55
CA TRP A 58 5.65 6.68 1.80
C TRP A 58 4.37 6.72 0.99
N LEU A 59 4.00 5.58 0.43
CA LEU A 59 2.76 5.34 -0.28
C LEU A 59 1.86 4.49 0.62
N LEU A 60 0.71 5.01 0.99
CA LEU A 60 -0.32 4.28 1.74
C LEU A 60 -1.34 3.76 0.73
N GLY A 61 -1.49 2.44 0.60
CA GLY A 61 -2.49 1.81 -0.25
C GLY A 61 -3.81 1.64 0.48
N LEU A 62 -4.90 2.17 -0.09
CA LEU A 62 -6.22 2.12 0.50
C LEU A 62 -7.05 0.99 -0.11
N ARG A 63 -7.59 0.13 0.75
CA ARG A 63 -8.68 -0.77 0.37
C ARG A 63 -9.98 -0.01 0.16
N SER A 64 -10.23 0.97 1.02
CA SER A 64 -11.40 1.83 0.98
C SER A 64 -11.09 3.21 1.58
N PRO A 65 -11.81 4.27 1.20
CA PRO A 65 -12.83 4.29 0.15
C PRO A 65 -12.22 4.15 -1.25
N LEU A 66 -13.06 3.79 -2.22
CA LEU A 66 -12.78 4.05 -3.63
C LEU A 66 -13.24 5.46 -4.00
N THR A 67 -12.65 6.03 -5.05
CA THR A 67 -13.13 7.28 -5.64
C THR A 67 -14.54 7.09 -6.25
N LYS A 68 -15.19 8.20 -6.62
CA LYS A 68 -16.54 8.17 -7.22
C LYS A 68 -16.61 7.40 -8.53
N ASP A 69 -15.51 7.33 -9.28
CA ASP A 69 -15.39 6.54 -10.52
C ASP A 69 -14.91 5.11 -10.28
N GLY A 70 -14.75 4.67 -9.02
CA GLY A 70 -14.37 3.31 -8.65
C GLY A 70 -12.87 3.03 -8.68
N SER A 71 -12.03 4.07 -8.74
CA SER A 71 -10.57 3.92 -8.65
C SER A 71 -10.13 3.73 -7.19
N ALA A 72 -9.08 2.95 -6.98
CA ALA A 72 -8.41 2.87 -5.69
C ALA A 72 -7.55 4.11 -5.45
N LEU A 73 -7.23 4.38 -4.19
CA LEU A 73 -6.40 5.51 -3.79
C LEU A 73 -5.08 5.04 -3.20
N VAL A 74 -4.00 5.70 -3.60
CA VAL A 74 -2.72 5.72 -2.88
C VAL A 74 -2.50 7.11 -2.31
N VAL A 75 -2.35 7.24 -1.00
CA VAL A 75 -2.03 8.51 -0.36
C VAL A 75 -0.54 8.60 -0.12
N ALA A 76 0.08 9.68 -0.56
CA ALA A 76 1.51 9.89 -0.42
C ALA A 76 1.83 10.82 0.76
N ILE A 77 2.63 10.34 1.70
CA ILE A 77 3.03 11.09 2.91
C ILE A 77 4.55 11.12 3.08
N LYS A 78 5.06 12.13 3.77
CA LYS A 78 6.46 12.19 4.20
C LYS A 78 6.61 12.93 5.52
N LEU A 79 7.72 12.68 6.21
CA LEU A 79 8.11 13.50 7.36
C LEU A 79 8.76 14.79 6.87
N ARG A 80 8.46 15.92 7.53
CA ARG A 80 9.13 17.21 7.29
C ARG A 80 10.60 17.11 7.70
N ASN A 81 10.86 16.46 8.83
CA ASN A 81 12.19 16.14 9.32
C ASN A 81 12.23 14.66 9.77
N PRO A 82 12.94 13.76 9.07
CA PRO A 82 13.05 12.35 9.47
C PRO A 82 13.66 12.12 10.86
N ALA A 83 14.53 13.02 11.32
CA ALA A 83 15.13 13.00 12.66
C ALA A 83 14.27 13.70 13.73
N GLY A 84 13.15 14.31 13.33
CA GLY A 84 12.22 14.98 14.23
C GLY A 84 11.30 14.01 14.98
N ALA A 85 10.36 14.58 15.72
CA ALA A 85 9.33 13.84 16.45
C ALA A 85 8.50 12.95 15.50
N PHE A 86 8.12 11.76 15.96
CA PHE A 86 7.22 10.88 15.21
C PHE A 86 5.75 11.25 15.49
N SER A 87 5.33 12.43 15.03
CA SER A 87 3.97 12.99 15.22
C SER A 87 3.43 13.60 13.94
N VAL A 88 2.10 13.80 13.87
CA VAL A 88 1.44 14.42 12.71
C VAL A 88 1.90 15.85 12.42
N ASP A 89 2.39 16.58 13.43
CA ASP A 89 2.95 17.93 13.23
C ASP A 89 4.20 17.90 12.34
N ASN A 90 4.94 16.80 12.42
CA ASN A 90 6.09 16.52 11.57
C ASN A 90 5.70 15.77 10.28
N LEU A 91 4.41 15.52 10.05
CA LEU A 91 3.90 14.88 8.83
C LEU A 91 3.46 15.93 7.82
N GLN A 92 3.58 15.59 6.54
CA GLN A 92 3.02 16.35 5.43
C GLN A 92 2.63 15.40 4.30
N LEU A 93 1.66 15.82 3.49
CA LEU A 93 1.38 15.18 2.22
C LEU A 93 2.55 15.40 1.26
N ALA A 94 2.78 14.43 0.38
CA ALA A 94 3.82 14.49 -0.64
C ALA A 94 3.16 14.52 -2.02
N GLU A 95 3.57 15.46 -2.87
CA GLU A 95 2.93 15.63 -4.17
C GLU A 95 3.19 14.45 -5.15
N PRO A 96 2.16 14.01 -5.90
CA PRO A 96 0.73 14.29 -5.71
C PRO A 96 0.25 13.63 -4.42
N ASN A 97 -0.56 14.38 -3.67
CA ASN A 97 -1.00 14.00 -2.32
C ASN A 97 -1.86 12.72 -2.31
N ALA A 98 -2.64 12.52 -3.36
CA ALA A 98 -3.41 11.32 -3.64
C ALA A 98 -3.20 10.89 -5.09
N ILE A 99 -3.16 9.58 -5.32
CA ILE A 99 -2.99 8.97 -6.63
C ILE A 99 -4.12 7.99 -6.85
N SER A 100 -4.88 8.19 -7.92
CA SER A 100 -5.95 7.27 -8.31
C SER A 100 -5.36 6.12 -9.12
N LEU A 101 -5.76 4.88 -8.84
CA LEU A 101 -5.36 3.68 -9.59
C LEU A 101 -6.62 2.96 -10.11
N LYS A 102 -6.75 2.78 -11.43
CA LYS A 102 -7.89 2.07 -12.05
C LYS A 102 -7.75 0.56 -11.96
N LEU A 103 -7.88 0.02 -10.76
CA LEU A 103 -7.79 -1.41 -10.47
C LEU A 103 -9.11 -2.19 -10.76
N GLY A 104 -9.98 -1.65 -11.60
CA GLY A 104 -11.24 -2.30 -11.98
C GLY A 104 -12.29 -2.37 -10.87
N GLY A 105 -12.39 -1.34 -10.02
CA GLY A 105 -13.33 -1.34 -8.89
C GLY A 105 -12.82 -2.11 -7.66
N LEU A 106 -11.56 -2.55 -7.68
CA LEU A 106 -10.89 -3.18 -6.55
C LEU A 106 -10.11 -2.14 -5.73
N GLY A 107 -10.03 -2.37 -4.42
CA GLY A 107 -9.15 -1.65 -3.50
C GLY A 107 -7.79 -2.32 -3.36
N ILE A 108 -6.84 -1.61 -2.73
CA ILE A 108 -5.48 -2.11 -2.50
C ILE A 108 -5.47 -2.97 -1.24
N ARG A 109 -4.97 -4.20 -1.37
CA ARG A 109 -4.72 -5.16 -0.28
C ARG A 109 -3.28 -5.10 0.22
N ASP A 110 -2.35 -4.87 -0.70
CA ASP A 110 -0.95 -4.59 -0.38
C ASP A 110 -0.30 -3.84 -1.55
N ILE A 111 0.76 -3.09 -1.27
CA ILE A 111 1.60 -2.43 -2.26
C ILE A 111 3.05 -2.56 -1.82
N GLN A 112 3.92 -3.03 -2.72
CA GLN A 112 5.34 -3.15 -2.43
C GLN A 112 6.21 -2.84 -3.63
N TYR A 113 7.29 -2.08 -3.42
CA TYR A 113 8.29 -1.87 -4.47
C TYR A 113 9.09 -3.14 -4.71
N ASP A 114 9.16 -3.56 -5.97
CA ASP A 114 9.97 -4.67 -6.44
C ASP A 114 11.20 -4.16 -7.23
N PRO A 115 12.43 -4.50 -6.80
CA PRO A 115 13.64 -4.04 -7.47
C PRO A 115 13.88 -4.70 -8.83
N GLU A 116 13.40 -5.92 -9.06
CA GLU A 116 13.61 -6.63 -10.33
C GLU A 116 12.71 -6.07 -11.44
N ALA A 117 11.44 -5.84 -11.15
CA ALA A 117 10.49 -5.17 -12.05
C ALA A 117 10.70 -3.64 -12.12
N ASN A 118 11.45 -3.06 -11.17
CA ASN A 118 11.62 -1.62 -11.00
C ASN A 118 10.27 -0.86 -10.90
N ALA A 119 9.28 -1.50 -10.27
CA ALA A 119 7.91 -1.05 -10.19
C ALA A 119 7.29 -1.40 -8.82
N PHE A 120 6.16 -0.79 -8.50
CA PHE A 120 5.32 -1.21 -7.39
C PHE A 120 4.43 -2.36 -7.85
N LEU A 121 4.44 -3.45 -7.09
CA LEU A 121 3.51 -4.55 -7.22
C LEU A 121 2.36 -4.34 -6.25
N ILE A 122 1.13 -4.54 -6.74
CA ILE A 122 -0.09 -4.24 -6.00
C ILE A 122 -0.97 -5.48 -6.01
N ILE A 123 -1.36 -5.93 -4.83
CA ILE A 123 -2.49 -6.86 -4.70
C ILE A 123 -3.75 -6.01 -4.66
N ALA A 124 -4.63 -6.21 -5.63
CA ALA A 124 -5.96 -5.62 -5.66
C ALA A 124 -7.00 -6.65 -5.22
N GLY A 125 -7.98 -6.24 -4.43
CA GLY A 125 -9.09 -7.08 -3.97
C GLY A 125 -10.33 -6.24 -3.61
N PRO A 126 -11.47 -6.85 -3.25
CA PRO A 126 -12.71 -6.11 -3.10
C PRO A 126 -12.65 -5.05 -1.97
N PRO A 127 -13.34 -3.90 -2.07
CA PRO A 127 -13.33 -2.91 -0.98
C PRO A 127 -14.07 -3.42 0.28
N GLU A 128 -15.01 -4.35 0.13
CA GLU A 128 -15.87 -4.87 1.19
C GLU A 128 -15.92 -6.42 1.19
N HIS A 129 -16.59 -7.01 2.19
CA HIS A 129 -16.77 -8.47 2.27
C HIS A 129 -17.80 -8.94 1.24
N HIS A 130 -17.35 -9.19 0.01
CA HIS A 130 -18.15 -9.83 -1.03
C HIS A 130 -17.72 -11.28 -1.23
N GLU A 131 -18.68 -12.21 -1.26
CA GLU A 131 -18.44 -13.66 -1.35
C GLU A 131 -17.84 -14.12 -2.69
N LYS A 132 -17.92 -13.29 -3.75
CA LYS A 132 -17.32 -13.53 -5.07
C LYS A 132 -16.19 -12.54 -5.35
N ALA A 133 -15.19 -12.56 -4.47
CA ALA A 133 -14.09 -11.63 -4.48
C ALA A 133 -13.09 -11.92 -5.62
N GLU A 134 -12.93 -11.00 -6.56
CA GLU A 134 -11.82 -11.03 -7.51
C GLU A 134 -10.56 -10.46 -6.84
N PHE A 135 -9.43 -11.14 -7.03
CA PHE A 135 -8.12 -10.63 -6.64
C PHE A 135 -7.19 -10.65 -7.84
N ALA A 136 -6.32 -9.65 -7.93
CA ALA A 136 -5.40 -9.52 -9.05
C ALA A 136 -4.07 -8.90 -8.61
N LEU A 137 -3.00 -9.31 -9.28
CA LEU A 137 -1.69 -8.69 -9.21
C LEU A 137 -1.58 -7.62 -10.30
N TRP A 138 -1.15 -6.43 -9.90
CA TRP A 138 -0.90 -5.32 -10.80
C TRP A 138 0.54 -4.80 -10.64
N GLU A 139 1.10 -4.30 -11.73
CA GLU A 139 2.36 -3.59 -11.76
C GLU A 139 2.10 -2.10 -12.05
N TRP A 140 2.74 -1.22 -11.28
CA TRP A 140 2.68 0.21 -11.46
C TRP A 140 4.05 0.86 -11.29
N THR A 141 4.51 1.61 -12.28
CA THR A 141 5.85 2.22 -12.26
C THR A 141 6.02 3.36 -11.23
N GLY A 142 4.95 3.74 -10.53
CA GLY A 142 4.91 4.93 -9.68
C GLY A 142 4.70 6.23 -10.45
N SER A 143 4.36 6.14 -11.74
CA SER A 143 4.14 7.27 -12.63
C SER A 143 2.69 7.74 -12.57
N PHE A 144 2.47 9.04 -12.72
CA PHE A 144 1.15 9.68 -12.64
C PHE A 144 1.15 10.95 -13.52
N ASP A 145 -0.02 11.40 -13.92
CA ASP A 145 -0.23 12.66 -14.63
C ASP A 145 -0.44 13.84 -13.68
N GLN A 146 -0.69 15.04 -14.22
CA GLN A 146 -0.89 16.25 -13.42
C GLN A 146 -2.13 16.21 -12.52
N SER A 147 -3.09 15.34 -12.80
CA SER A 147 -4.30 15.15 -11.98
C SER A 147 -4.10 14.18 -10.82
N GLY A 148 -2.92 13.54 -10.73
CA GLY A 148 -2.70 12.42 -9.82
C GLY A 148 -3.33 11.12 -10.31
N SER A 149 -3.71 11.02 -11.58
CA SER A 149 -4.11 9.73 -12.16
C SER A 149 -2.86 8.94 -12.53
N GLU A 150 -2.87 7.65 -12.29
CA GLU A 150 -1.79 6.74 -12.64
C GLU A 150 -1.47 6.75 -14.13
N THR A 151 -0.19 6.54 -14.43
CA THR A 151 0.27 6.17 -15.77
C THR A 151 1.10 4.90 -15.66
N ALA A 152 1.07 4.08 -16.72
CA ALA A 152 1.77 2.79 -16.76
C ALA A 152 1.38 1.84 -15.60
N LEU A 153 0.07 1.68 -15.39
CA LEU A 153 -0.53 0.64 -14.56
C LEU A 153 -0.92 -0.54 -15.48
N ARG A 154 -0.51 -1.77 -15.12
CA ARG A 154 -0.73 -2.99 -15.90
C ARG A 154 -1.22 -4.10 -14.98
N LYS A 155 -2.23 -4.85 -15.41
CA LYS A 155 -2.65 -6.09 -14.72
C LYS A 155 -1.73 -7.22 -15.16
N GLU A 156 -1.12 -7.92 -14.21
CA GLU A 156 -0.25 -9.05 -14.48
C GLU A 156 -1.05 -10.35 -14.54
N ASN A 157 -1.69 -10.71 -13.43
CA ASN A 157 -2.33 -12.01 -13.25
C ASN A 157 -3.56 -11.89 -12.34
N ASP A 158 -4.54 -12.75 -12.56
CA ASP A 158 -5.55 -13.04 -11.55
C ASP A 158 -4.95 -13.89 -10.43
N LEU A 159 -5.38 -13.66 -9.20
CA LEU A 159 -4.97 -14.41 -8.03
C LEU A 159 -6.14 -15.26 -7.53
N ASP A 160 -5.86 -16.44 -6.98
CA ASP A 160 -6.91 -17.32 -6.47
C ASP A 160 -7.63 -16.67 -5.28
N SER A 161 -8.89 -16.31 -5.50
CA SER A 161 -9.80 -15.74 -4.50
C SER A 161 -9.90 -16.53 -3.20
N LYS A 162 -9.70 -17.85 -3.23
CA LYS A 162 -9.75 -18.71 -2.03
C LYS A 162 -8.60 -18.44 -1.09
N MET A 163 -7.46 -17.98 -1.60
CA MET A 163 -6.32 -17.61 -0.77
C MET A 163 -6.57 -16.32 0.00
N LYS A 164 -7.41 -15.41 -0.54
CA LYS A 164 -7.50 -14.01 -0.10
C LYS A 164 -6.10 -13.40 0.12
N PRO A 165 -5.37 -13.13 -0.97
CA PRO A 165 -4.04 -12.56 -0.88
C PRO A 165 -4.03 -11.23 -0.11
N GLU A 166 -3.09 -11.09 0.81
CA GLU A 166 -2.97 -9.93 1.72
C GLU A 166 -1.52 -9.43 1.87
N GLY A 167 -0.54 -10.12 1.30
CA GLY A 167 0.85 -9.66 1.33
C GLY A 167 1.64 -10.07 0.11
N ILE A 168 2.52 -9.19 -0.36
CA ILE A 168 3.50 -9.46 -1.42
C ILE A 168 4.87 -8.92 -1.04
N THR A 169 5.91 -9.70 -1.30
CA THR A 169 7.29 -9.23 -1.14
C THR A 169 8.24 -9.85 -2.15
N HIS A 170 9.23 -9.07 -2.55
CA HIS A 170 10.47 -9.59 -3.09
C HIS A 170 11.19 -10.43 -2.03
N VAL A 171 11.76 -11.56 -2.42
CA VAL A 171 12.59 -12.41 -1.57
C VAL A 171 13.89 -12.71 -2.28
N GLU A 172 15.01 -12.46 -1.59
CA GLU A 172 16.34 -12.93 -1.97
C GLU A 172 16.89 -13.84 -0.86
N VAL A 173 17.08 -15.13 -1.17
CA VAL A 173 17.64 -16.10 -0.22
C VAL A 173 18.49 -17.13 -0.95
N GLY A 174 19.73 -17.32 -0.48
CA GLY A 174 20.66 -18.28 -1.08
C GLY A 174 20.96 -18.00 -2.56
N GLY A 175 21.01 -16.72 -2.96
CA GLY A 175 21.22 -16.29 -4.35
C GLY A 175 20.02 -16.47 -5.28
N ARG A 176 18.88 -16.95 -4.76
CA ARG A 176 17.63 -17.08 -5.53
C ARG A 176 16.75 -15.88 -5.25
N LYS A 177 16.15 -15.34 -6.31
CA LYS A 177 15.21 -14.23 -6.26
C LYS A 177 13.84 -14.69 -6.72
N PHE A 178 12.79 -14.33 -5.99
CA PHE A 178 11.41 -14.62 -6.36
C PHE A 178 10.45 -13.64 -5.67
N LEU A 179 9.23 -13.56 -6.20
CA LEU A 179 8.11 -12.92 -5.51
C LEU A 179 7.38 -13.94 -4.65
N PHE A 180 7.02 -13.52 -3.45
CA PHE A 180 6.25 -14.33 -2.50
C PHE A 180 4.95 -13.61 -2.16
N VAL A 181 3.83 -14.22 -2.50
CA VAL A 181 2.48 -13.76 -2.18
C VAL A 181 1.91 -14.64 -1.09
N VAL A 182 1.35 -14.03 -0.04
CA VAL A 182 0.72 -14.73 1.08
C VAL A 182 -0.76 -14.36 1.18
N GLY A 183 -1.57 -15.28 1.68
CA GLY A 183 -2.97 -15.06 1.97
C GLY A 183 -3.41 -15.73 3.27
N ASP A 184 -4.72 -15.75 3.48
CA ASP A 184 -5.39 -16.37 4.61
C ASP A 184 -4.99 -17.85 4.80
N ALA A 185 -5.09 -18.30 6.05
CA ALA A 185 -4.88 -19.69 6.46
C ALA A 185 -3.53 -20.29 6.03
N GLY A 186 -2.49 -19.45 5.88
CA GLY A 186 -1.14 -19.88 5.50
C GLY A 186 -0.99 -20.24 4.02
N SER A 187 -1.94 -19.85 3.17
CA SER A 187 -1.81 -20.01 1.72
C SER A 187 -0.73 -19.09 1.16
N TYR A 188 -0.02 -19.54 0.13
CA TYR A 188 1.02 -18.76 -0.53
C TYR A 188 1.22 -19.15 -2.00
N ILE A 189 1.76 -18.23 -2.78
CA ILE A 189 2.28 -18.45 -4.14
C ILE A 189 3.71 -17.91 -4.21
N LYS A 190 4.58 -18.67 -4.87
CA LYS A 190 5.92 -18.24 -5.25
C LYS A 190 5.94 -18.04 -6.76
N PHE A 191 6.31 -16.83 -7.21
CA PHE A 191 6.59 -16.56 -8.62
C PHE A 191 8.10 -16.41 -8.79
N ASP A 192 8.70 -17.28 -9.61
CA ASP A 192 10.08 -17.06 -10.07
C ASP A 192 10.07 -15.93 -11.12
N TYR A 193 11.08 -15.07 -11.10
CA TYR A 193 11.27 -14.10 -12.17
C TYR A 193 11.61 -14.83 -13.47
N ALA A 194 11.20 -14.26 -14.60
CA ALA A 194 11.65 -14.75 -15.89
C ALA A 194 13.19 -14.65 -15.98
N GLU A 195 13.83 -15.69 -16.51
CA GLU A 195 15.28 -15.70 -16.80
C GLU A 195 15.68 -14.72 -17.91
#